data_AF-A0A953ZAU0-F1
#
_entry.id   AF-A0A953ZAU0-F1
#
_cell.length_a   1.000
_cell.length_b   1.000
_cell.length_c   1.000
_cell.angle_alpha   90.00
_cell.angle_beta   90.00
_cell.angle_gamma   90.00
#
_symmetry.space_group_name_H-M   'P 1'
#
loop_
_entity.id
_entity.type
_entity.pdbx_description
1 polymer ?
#
loop_
_entity_poly.entity_id
_entity_poly.type
_entity_poly.pdbx_seq_one_letter_code
_entity_poly.pdbx_strand_id
1 'polypeptide(L)'
;VMLGDKDGEKETLPMSIVTRDGATPADDPSSPILLVGDSHCLIFRDGGDMHAKGAGLADHLAAQFGLPIQTVGVRGSGATQSRVSAFRSNAYDGKKLVIWCLSAREFTEASSWSPKVPLRR
;
A
#
# COMPACT_ATOMS: atom_id res chain seq x y z
N VAL A 1 -4.20 -13.70 -22.84
CA VAL A 1 -5.50 -13.76 -22.12
C VAL A 1 -5.64 -12.47 -21.35
N MET A 2 -6.59 -11.60 -21.73
CA MET A 2 -6.91 -10.43 -20.91
C MET A 2 -7.66 -10.93 -19.67
N LEU A 3 -7.15 -10.63 -18.47
CA LEU A 3 -7.78 -10.90 -17.18
C LEU A 3 -9.01 -9.98 -16.99
N GLY A 4 -10.03 -10.16 -17.82
CA GLY A 4 -11.17 -9.27 -17.91
C GLY A 4 -12.48 -9.91 -18.33
N ASP A 5 -12.54 -11.24 -18.45
CA ASP A 5 -13.83 -11.93 -18.57
C ASP A 5 -14.58 -11.78 -17.25
N LYS A 6 -15.65 -10.97 -17.31
CA LYS A 6 -16.52 -10.66 -16.18
C LYS A 6 -17.34 -11.86 -15.67
N ASP A 7 -17.22 -13.00 -16.35
CA ASP A 7 -17.95 -14.24 -16.09
C ASP A 7 -17.04 -15.41 -15.67
N GLY A 8 -15.78 -15.13 -15.32
CA GLY A 8 -14.91 -16.14 -14.71
C GLY A 8 -15.44 -16.61 -13.35
N GLU A 9 -15.22 -17.88 -13.01
CA GLU A 9 -15.55 -18.39 -11.69
C GLU A 9 -14.85 -17.56 -10.61
N LYS A 10 -15.64 -17.08 -9.63
CA LYS A 10 -15.08 -16.31 -8.52
C LYS A 10 -14.26 -17.24 -7.65
N GLU A 11 -12.99 -16.92 -7.49
CA GLU A 11 -12.12 -17.59 -6.53
C GLU A 11 -12.48 -17.16 -5.10
N THR A 12 -12.50 -18.12 -4.18
CA THR A 12 -12.67 -17.86 -2.74
C THR A 12 -11.45 -18.40 -2.01
N LEU A 13 -10.78 -17.53 -1.26
CA LEU A 13 -9.59 -17.87 -0.49
C LEU A 13 -9.82 -17.53 0.99
N PRO A 14 -9.32 -18.35 1.93
CA PRO A 14 -9.28 -17.98 3.34
C PRO A 14 -8.37 -16.76 3.52
N MET A 15 -8.80 -15.81 4.36
CA MET A 15 -8.01 -14.62 4.69
C MET A 15 -7.86 -14.46 6.20
N SER A 16 -6.75 -13.88 6.62
CA SER A 16 -6.52 -13.46 8.01
C SER A 16 -6.90 -12.00 8.16
N ILE A 17 -7.83 -11.69 9.07
CA ILE A 17 -8.28 -10.31 9.33
C ILE A 17 -7.69 -9.82 10.65
N VAL A 18 -7.04 -8.67 10.59
CA VAL A 18 -6.53 -7.91 11.73
C VAL A 18 -7.60 -6.96 12.23
N THR A 19 -7.87 -7.02 13.53
CA THR A 19 -8.71 -6.05 14.22
C THR A 19 -8.08 -5.64 15.56
N ARG A 20 -8.43 -4.45 16.01
CA ARG A 20 -8.16 -3.93 17.35
C ARG A 20 -9.48 -3.38 17.90
N ASP A 21 -9.91 -3.90 19.04
CA ASP A 21 -11.17 -3.51 19.68
C ASP A 21 -12.40 -3.62 18.75
N GLY A 22 -12.39 -4.62 17.86
CA GLY A 22 -13.45 -4.87 16.87
C GLY A 22 -13.40 -3.99 15.61
N ALA A 23 -12.42 -3.09 15.49
CA ALA A 23 -12.21 -2.25 14.31
C ALA A 23 -10.94 -2.64 13.56
N THR A 24 -10.91 -2.43 12.24
CA THR A 24 -9.66 -2.57 11.46
C THR A 24 -8.64 -1.50 11.86
N PRO A 25 -7.33 -1.77 11.81
CA PRO A 25 -6.31 -0.76 12.08
C PRO A 25 -6.53 0.51 11.24
N ALA A 26 -6.62 1.66 11.92
CA ALA A 26 -6.73 2.95 11.25
C ALA A 26 -5.37 3.37 10.66
N ASP A 27 -5.43 4.13 9.56
CA ASP A 27 -4.27 4.86 9.06
C ASP A 27 -3.99 6.05 9.98
N ASP A 28 -2.72 6.34 10.25
CA ASP A 28 -2.32 7.42 11.15
C ASP A 28 -1.14 8.22 10.58
N PRO A 29 -1.38 9.46 10.10
CA PRO A 29 -0.34 10.34 9.58
C PRO A 29 0.76 10.69 10.58
N SER A 30 0.51 10.56 11.89
CA SER A 30 1.49 10.80 12.95
C SER A 30 2.40 9.60 13.21
N SER A 31 2.09 8.43 12.64
CA SER A 31 2.90 7.23 12.78
C SER A 31 4.36 7.50 12.37
N PRO A 32 5.36 6.95 13.09
CA PRO A 32 6.75 7.01 12.66
C PRO A 32 7.07 6.10 11.47
N ILE A 33 6.11 5.28 11.01
CA ILE A 33 6.27 4.33 9.90
C ILE A 33 5.34 4.72 8.76
N LEU A 34 5.93 4.83 7.57
CA LEU A 34 5.22 5.06 6.31
C LEU A 34 5.33 3.82 5.41
N LEU A 35 4.20 3.25 5.00
CA LEU A 35 4.11 2.32 3.88
C LEU A 35 3.75 3.10 2.61
N VAL A 36 4.60 3.05 1.59
CA VAL A 36 4.37 3.70 0.29
C VAL A 36 4.43 2.68 -0.83
N GLY A 37 3.54 2.82 -1.82
CA GLY A 37 3.51 1.89 -2.96
C GLY A 37 2.36 2.13 -3.91
N ASP A 38 2.03 1.09 -4.66
CA ASP A 38 0.94 1.08 -5.63
C ASP A 38 -0.36 0.50 -5.01
N SER A 39 -1.24 -0.07 -5.84
CA SER A 39 -2.45 -0.75 -5.38
C SER A 39 -2.19 -1.93 -4.43
N HIS A 40 -0.99 -2.53 -4.41
CA HIS A 40 -0.66 -3.61 -3.48
C HIS A 40 -0.60 -3.16 -2.01
N CYS A 41 -0.43 -1.85 -1.76
CA CYS A 41 -0.56 -1.30 -0.41
C CYS A 41 -2.02 -1.08 0.03
N LEU A 42 -2.97 -1.19 -0.90
CA LEU A 42 -4.39 -0.88 -0.71
C LEU A 42 -5.28 -2.12 -0.77
N ILE A 43 -4.85 -3.14 -1.51
CA ILE A 43 -5.58 -4.40 -1.65
C ILE A 43 -5.77 -5.05 -0.28
N PHE A 44 -6.97 -5.57 -0.06
CA PHE A 44 -7.46 -6.17 1.19
C PHE A 44 -7.57 -5.24 2.40
N ARG A 45 -7.36 -3.94 2.20
CA ARG A 45 -7.49 -2.91 3.23
C ARG A 45 -8.67 -1.97 3.03
N ASP A 46 -8.79 -1.38 1.84
CA ASP A 46 -9.71 -0.26 1.62
C ASP A 46 -11.17 -0.71 1.45
N GLY A 47 -11.39 -2.02 1.23
CA GLY A 47 -12.69 -2.59 0.89
C GLY A 47 -13.15 -2.24 -0.53
N GLY A 48 -14.43 -2.48 -0.81
CA GLY A 48 -15.01 -2.21 -2.13
C GLY A 48 -14.29 -2.98 -3.23
N ASP A 49 -13.72 -2.26 -4.19
CA ASP A 49 -12.96 -2.83 -5.30
C ASP A 49 -11.57 -3.35 -4.91
N MET A 50 -11.13 -3.12 -3.66
CA MET A 50 -9.93 -3.71 -3.06
C MET A 50 -10.23 -4.99 -2.26
N HIS A 51 -11.38 -5.61 -2.51
CA HIS A 51 -11.82 -6.96 -2.06
C HIS A 51 -12.11 -7.16 -0.56
N ALA A 52 -11.33 -6.60 0.36
CA ALA A 52 -11.51 -6.82 1.80
C ALA A 52 -11.08 -5.60 2.63
N LYS A 53 -11.29 -5.67 3.96
CA LYS A 53 -10.80 -4.70 4.94
C LYS A 53 -10.08 -5.42 6.08
N GLY A 54 -8.99 -4.83 6.57
CA GLY A 54 -8.24 -5.36 7.71
C GLY A 54 -7.34 -6.56 7.38
N ALA A 55 -7.17 -6.93 6.12
CA ALA A 55 -6.33 -8.04 5.69
C ALA A 55 -5.17 -7.58 4.77
N GLY A 56 -4.95 -6.27 4.66
CA GLY A 56 -3.90 -5.71 3.83
C GLY A 56 -2.53 -5.75 4.49
N LEU A 57 -1.47 -5.52 3.72
CA LEU A 57 -0.09 -5.52 4.19
C LEU A 57 0.11 -4.60 5.40
N ALA A 58 -0.40 -3.38 5.35
CA ALA A 58 -0.23 -2.45 6.46
C ALA A 58 -1.07 -2.80 7.70
N ASP A 59 -2.18 -3.53 7.55
CA ASP A 59 -2.95 -4.02 8.70
C ASP A 59 -2.14 -5.08 9.47
N HIS A 60 -1.50 -5.99 8.73
CA HIS A 60 -0.60 -6.99 9.31
C HIS A 60 0.68 -6.38 9.89
N LEU A 61 1.27 -5.38 9.24
CA LEU A 61 2.41 -4.64 9.80
C LEU A 61 2.02 -3.91 11.09
N ALA A 62 0.82 -3.31 11.13
CA ALA A 62 0.33 -2.65 12.34
C ALA A 62 0.18 -3.63 13.50
N ALA A 63 -0.35 -4.82 13.25
CA ALA A 63 -0.43 -5.89 14.24
C ALA A 63 0.95 -6.36 14.72
N GLN A 64 1.89 -6.56 13.78
CA GLN A 64 3.22 -7.06 14.09
C GLN A 64 4.06 -6.03 14.86
N PHE A 65 3.97 -4.75 14.52
CA PHE A 65 4.73 -3.70 15.19
C PHE A 65 4.03 -3.16 16.45
N GLY A 66 2.72 -3.41 16.61
CA GLY A 66 1.94 -2.91 17.74
C GLY A 66 1.64 -1.40 17.68
N LEU A 67 1.81 -0.78 16.51
CA LEU A 67 1.56 0.64 16.26
C LEU A 67 0.94 0.86 14.88
N PRO A 68 0.15 1.94 14.68
CA PRO A 68 -0.43 2.27 13.39
C PRO A 68 0.62 2.50 12.29
N ILE A 69 0.21 2.33 11.03
CA ILE A 69 1.05 2.54 9.85
C ILE A 69 0.38 3.62 9.00
N GLN A 70 1.10 4.70 8.68
CA GLN A 70 0.64 5.63 7.66
C GLN A 70 0.84 5.00 6.28
N THR A 71 -0.12 5.15 5.39
CA THR A 71 -0.10 4.49 4.09
C THR A 71 -0.39 5.45 2.96
N VAL A 72 0.51 5.47 1.99
CA VAL A 72 0.35 6.20 0.74
C VAL A 72 0.43 5.22 -0.41
N GLY A 73 -0.73 4.67 -0.78
CA GLY A 73 -0.88 3.83 -1.96
C GLY A 73 -1.47 4.61 -3.13
N VAL A 74 -0.90 4.46 -4.33
CA VAL A 74 -1.42 5.09 -5.54
C VAL A 74 -1.79 4.00 -6.55
N ARG A 75 -3.08 3.84 -6.83
CA ARG A 75 -3.59 2.81 -7.75
C ARG A 75 -3.02 2.98 -9.15
N GLY A 76 -2.66 1.87 -9.80
CA GLY A 76 -2.09 1.86 -11.16
C GLY A 76 -0.78 2.66 -11.28
N SER A 77 -0.15 3.00 -10.15
CA SER A 77 1.15 3.64 -10.15
C SER A 77 2.26 2.60 -10.21
N GLY A 78 3.48 3.10 -10.12
CA GLY A 78 4.68 2.29 -10.03
C GLY A 78 5.71 2.95 -9.13
N ALA A 79 6.95 2.50 -9.27
CA ALA A 79 8.05 2.84 -8.40
C ALA A 79 8.23 4.36 -8.18
N THR A 80 8.24 5.14 -9.25
CA THR A 80 8.52 6.58 -9.16
C THR A 80 7.30 7.35 -8.63
N GLN A 81 6.10 7.08 -9.15
CA GLN A 81 4.92 7.88 -8.84
C GLN A 81 4.43 7.72 -7.40
N SER A 82 4.55 6.52 -6.82
CA SER A 82 4.21 6.28 -5.41
C SER A 82 5.05 7.17 -4.48
N ARG A 83 6.36 7.25 -4.70
CA ARG A 83 7.28 8.12 -3.93
C ARG A 83 7.02 9.61 -4.15
N VAL A 84 6.71 10.02 -5.39
CA VAL A 84 6.34 11.42 -5.71
C VAL A 84 5.04 11.82 -4.99
N SER A 85 4.06 10.92 -4.94
CA SER A 85 2.80 11.18 -4.23
C SER A 85 3.04 11.38 -2.74
N ALA A 86 3.81 10.48 -2.11
CA ALA A 86 4.17 10.61 -0.69
C ALA A 86 4.93 11.91 -0.40
N PHE A 87 5.78 12.36 -1.32
CA PHE A 87 6.46 13.65 -1.18
C PHE A 87 5.49 14.82 -1.25
N ARG A 88 4.61 14.85 -2.26
CA ARG A 88 3.64 15.93 -2.46
C ARG A 88 2.63 16.04 -1.32
N SER A 89 2.37 14.94 -0.62
CA SER A 89 1.50 14.91 0.56
C SER A 89 2.24 15.14 1.88
N ASN A 90 3.54 15.50 1.85
CA ASN A 90 4.40 15.65 3.02
C ASN A 90 4.41 14.42 3.96
N ALA A 91 4.18 13.21 3.43
CA ALA A 91 4.06 12.00 4.25
C ALA A 91 5.37 11.55 4.89
N TYR A 92 6.52 12.06 4.42
CA TYR A 92 7.83 11.72 4.97
C TYR A 92 8.13 12.44 6.30
N ASP A 93 7.37 13.47 6.65
CA ASP A 93 7.64 14.26 7.83
C ASP A 93 7.46 13.42 9.12
N GLY A 94 8.48 13.49 9.98
CA GLY A 94 8.51 12.74 11.24
C GLY A 94 8.68 11.23 11.12
N LYS A 95 8.85 10.70 9.89
CA LYS A 95 9.00 9.25 9.66
C LYS A 95 10.41 8.79 10.01
N LYS A 96 10.47 7.71 10.78
CA LYS A 96 11.70 7.00 11.15
C LYS A 96 11.95 5.80 10.23
N LEU A 97 10.89 5.23 9.65
CA LEU A 97 10.96 4.12 8.72
C LEU A 97 10.03 4.37 7.53
N VAL A 98 10.54 4.12 6.33
CA VAL A 98 9.76 4.09 5.09
C VAL A 98 9.87 2.68 4.51
N ILE A 99 8.73 2.00 4.40
CA ILE A 99 8.59 0.71 3.72
C ILE A 99 8.06 1.02 2.32
N TRP A 100 8.82 0.66 1.29
CA TRP A 100 8.45 0.89 -0.08
C TRP A 100 8.14 -0.44 -0.76
N CYS A 101 6.85 -0.69 -1.01
CA CYS A 101 6.35 -1.97 -1.50
C CYS A 101 5.85 -1.84 -2.95
N LEU A 102 6.34 -2.72 -3.82
CA LEU A 102 6.00 -2.78 -5.23
C LEU A 102 6.04 -4.24 -5.68
N SER A 103 5.28 -4.56 -6.72
CA SER A 103 5.41 -5.85 -7.39
C SER A 103 6.78 -6.01 -8.06
N ALA A 104 7.27 -7.25 -8.17
CA ALA A 104 8.58 -7.56 -8.75
C ALA A 104 8.75 -7.03 -10.19
N ARG A 105 7.65 -6.93 -10.96
CA ARG A 105 7.67 -6.39 -12.34
C ARG A 105 8.18 -4.95 -12.40
N GLU A 106 7.99 -4.17 -11.34
CA GLU A 106 8.48 -2.79 -11.29
C GLU A 106 10.01 -2.73 -11.28
N PHE A 107 10.67 -3.80 -10.84
CA PHE A 107 12.12 -3.91 -10.85
C PHE A 107 12.65 -4.46 -12.18
N THR A 108 11.91 -5.37 -12.83
CA THR A 108 12.40 -6.10 -14.01
C THR A 108 11.93 -5.52 -15.35
N GLU A 109 10.80 -4.83 -15.39
CA GLU A 109 10.11 -4.47 -16.65
C GLU A 109 9.73 -2.99 -16.75
N ALA A 110 9.81 -2.21 -15.66
CA ALA A 110 9.40 -0.81 -15.67
C ALA A 110 10.36 0.07 -16.49
N SER A 111 9.81 0.78 -17.47
CA SER A 111 10.52 1.81 -18.25
C SER A 111 10.57 3.18 -17.54
N SER A 112 9.74 3.37 -16.51
CA SER A 112 9.54 4.66 -15.82
C SER A 112 10.25 4.76 -14.46
N TRP A 113 11.10 3.79 -14.12
CA TRP A 113 11.83 3.84 -12.86
C TRP A 113 12.91 4.92 -12.91
N SER A 114 12.85 5.86 -11.96
CA SER A 114 13.88 6.87 -11.78
C SER A 114 14.58 6.66 -10.43
N PRO A 115 15.92 6.54 -10.40
CA PRO A 115 16.66 6.55 -9.14
C PRO A 115 16.59 7.91 -8.47
N LYS A 116 16.39 8.99 -9.25
CA LYS A 116 16.22 10.35 -8.75
C LYS A 116 14.74 10.69 -8.70
N VAL A 117 14.19 10.78 -7.49
CA VAL A 117 12.90 11.44 -7.28
C VAL A 117 13.21 12.90 -7.01
N PRO A 118 12.83 13.85 -7.89
CA PRO A 118 13.04 15.25 -7.62
C PRO A 118 12.11 15.69 -6.49
N LEU A 119 12.66 15.68 -5.28
CA LEU A 119 12.08 16.29 -4.09
C LEU A 119 12.58 17.74 -4.10
N ARG A 120 11.68 18.73 -4.23
CA ARG A 120 12.10 20.15 -4.17
C ARG A 120 12.65 20.44 -2.76
N ARG A 121 13.74 21.21 -2.70
CA ARG A 121 14.17 21.93 -1.51
C ARG A 121 13.27 23.13 -1.28
#